data_AF-A0AAV6LE11-F1
#
_entry.id   AF-A0AAV6LE11-F1
#
_cell.length_a   1.000
_cell.length_b   1.000
_cell.length_c   1.000
_cell.angle_alpha   90.00
_cell.angle_beta   90.00
_cell.angle_gamma   90.00
#
_symmetry.space_group_name_H-M   'P 1'
#
loop_
_entity.id
_entity.type
_entity.pdbx_description
1 polymer ?
#
loop_
_entity_poly.entity_id
_entity_poly.type
_entity_poly.pdbx_seq_one_letter_code
_entity_poly.pdbx_strand_id
1 'polypeptide(L)'
;MHIGVASCDVDQIELLIWGSGFYFDSVNLLLKSFDFDWFGKHRKTIEVDCFVDVFLEAFRTILCTDSSLDPSRFVGCFLQNSAIGMGCEYSKLSTCCGDSDLDGVIREAQKVEKEEKSEVGDVPAFREYTVEQLRKATSGFAVENIVSEHGEKAPNVVYKGKLDNQRRIAVKRFNRSAWPDSRQFLEEARSVGQLRNPRLANLLGCCHEGDERLLVAEFMPNETLAKHLFHWESQPMKWAMRLRVALYLAQALEYCTSKGRALYHDLNAYRVVFDDDGNPRLSCFGLMKNSRDGKSYSTNLAFTPPEYLRTGRVTPESVIYSFGTLLLDLLSGKHIPPSHALDLIRDRNIQMLTDSCLEGQFSIDEGTDLVRLASRCLQYEPRERPNPKSLVAALVPLQTETEVPSHQIMGLPHVATDFPLSPLGEACLRMDLTAIHEILESLGYKDDEGAATELSFQMWTNQVQETLNSKKKGDAAFRHKDYRAAIECYTQWGSVGRMGRYIYEDGLTQSHSYAFIEVGTMVSPTVFARRSLSHLSSEMPEEALNDAVQAQVISPVWHIASYLQAASLFALGRENEAQIALKEGSVLEEKRNRTS
;
A
#
# COMPACT_ATOMS: atom_id res chain seq x y z
N MET A 1 -40.89 4.35 -7.58
CA MET A 1 -41.81 3.24 -7.90
C MET A 1 -41.15 1.99 -7.39
N HIS A 2 -41.73 1.33 -6.38
CA HIS A 2 -41.25 0.03 -5.90
C HIS A 2 -42.16 -1.05 -6.49
N ILE A 3 -41.56 -2.04 -7.16
CA ILE A 3 -42.27 -3.21 -7.70
C ILE A 3 -41.86 -4.40 -6.84
N GLY A 4 -42.86 -5.06 -6.24
CA GLY A 4 -42.66 -6.27 -5.45
C GLY A 4 -43.53 -7.41 -5.98
N VAL A 5 -43.02 -8.64 -5.94
CA VAL A 5 -43.79 -9.85 -6.23
C VAL A 5 -44.61 -10.20 -4.99
N ALA A 6 -45.93 -10.21 -5.11
CA ALA A 6 -46.83 -10.42 -3.97
C ALA A 6 -47.07 -11.90 -3.67
N SER A 7 -47.11 -12.73 -4.72
CA SER A 7 -47.26 -14.18 -4.65
C SER A 7 -46.73 -14.79 -5.94
N CYS A 8 -46.16 -15.98 -5.84
CA CYS A 8 -45.73 -16.77 -6.99
C CYS A 8 -46.42 -18.14 -6.86
N ASP A 9 -47.51 -18.33 -7.59
CA ASP A 9 -48.14 -19.64 -7.73
C ASP A 9 -48.06 -20.09 -9.19
N VAL A 10 -48.04 -21.40 -9.41
CA VAL A 10 -47.46 -22.07 -10.60
C VAL A 10 -48.11 -21.67 -11.93
N ASP A 11 -49.29 -21.05 -11.88
CA ASP A 11 -50.06 -20.65 -13.07
C ASP A 11 -50.40 -19.15 -13.15
N GLN A 12 -50.00 -18.30 -12.19
CA GLN A 12 -50.21 -16.83 -12.25
C GLN A 12 -49.20 -16.05 -11.39
N ILE A 13 -48.56 -15.02 -11.98
CA ILE A 13 -47.70 -14.06 -11.26
C ILE A 13 -48.49 -12.76 -11.05
N GLU A 14 -48.75 -12.39 -9.79
CA GLU A 14 -49.31 -11.08 -9.43
C GLU A 14 -48.20 -10.13 -8.94
N LEU A 15 -48.01 -9.03 -9.66
CA LEU A 15 -47.06 -7.96 -9.33
C LEU A 15 -47.79 -6.80 -8.65
N LEU A 16 -47.36 -6.43 -7.45
CA LEU A 16 -47.84 -5.25 -6.74
C LEU A 16 -46.86 -4.09 -6.92
N ILE A 17 -47.39 -2.95 -7.40
CA ILE A 17 -46.63 -1.74 -7.66
C ILE A 17 -47.06 -0.66 -6.66
N TRP A 18 -46.12 -0.15 -5.87
CA TRP A 18 -46.35 0.97 -4.95
C TRP A 18 -45.62 2.23 -5.43
N GLY A 19 -46.37 3.31 -5.62
CA GLY A 19 -45.84 4.62 -5.99
C GLY A 19 -46.95 5.69 -6.11
N SER A 20 -46.64 6.92 -5.74
CA SER A 20 -47.52 8.08 -5.90
C SER A 20 -47.85 8.31 -7.39
N GLY A 21 -49.13 8.56 -7.64
CA GLY A 21 -49.77 8.45 -8.97
C GLY A 21 -49.14 9.30 -10.06
N PHE A 22 -49.01 8.68 -11.24
CA PHE A 22 -49.24 9.22 -12.61
C PHE A 22 -48.91 8.18 -13.71
N TYR A 23 -48.47 6.97 -13.37
CA TYR A 23 -48.01 5.93 -14.32
C TYR A 23 -48.74 4.57 -14.20
N PHE A 24 -50.00 4.54 -13.77
CA PHE A 24 -50.70 3.26 -13.53
C PHE A 24 -51.39 2.66 -14.77
N ASP A 25 -51.85 3.49 -15.72
CA ASP A 25 -52.63 3.00 -16.87
C ASP A 25 -51.78 2.44 -18.01
N SER A 26 -50.58 2.98 -18.24
CA SER A 26 -49.68 2.53 -19.32
C SER A 26 -49.03 1.17 -19.05
N VAL A 27 -48.83 0.81 -17.77
CA VAL A 27 -48.19 -0.46 -17.37
C VAL A 27 -49.16 -1.64 -17.51
N ASN A 28 -50.46 -1.43 -17.27
CA ASN A 28 -51.49 -2.46 -17.44
C ASN A 28 -51.75 -2.83 -18.92
N LEU A 29 -51.51 -1.92 -19.85
CA LEU A 29 -51.58 -2.18 -21.29
C LEU A 29 -50.41 -3.02 -21.80
N LEU A 30 -49.21 -2.83 -21.24
CA LEU A 30 -48.00 -3.57 -21.60
C LEU A 30 -48.06 -5.03 -21.13
N LEU A 31 -48.54 -5.29 -19.91
CA LEU A 31 -48.66 -6.65 -19.37
C LEU A 31 -49.70 -7.52 -20.10
N LYS A 32 -50.73 -6.93 -20.72
CA LYS A 32 -51.72 -7.67 -21.53
C LYS A 32 -51.20 -8.10 -22.91
N SER A 33 -50.06 -7.58 -23.35
CA SER A 33 -49.49 -7.84 -24.69
C SER A 33 -48.43 -8.95 -24.73
N PHE A 34 -48.07 -9.53 -23.60
CA PHE A 34 -47.15 -10.66 -23.52
C PHE A 34 -47.93 -11.98 -23.69
N ASP A 35 -47.61 -12.72 -24.76
CA ASP A 35 -48.20 -14.02 -25.06
C ASP A 35 -47.50 -15.13 -24.24
N PHE A 36 -48.18 -15.62 -23.20
CA PHE A 36 -47.63 -16.60 -22.25
C PHE A 36 -47.56 -18.04 -22.82
N ASP A 37 -48.13 -18.31 -24.00
CA ASP A 37 -48.15 -19.66 -24.60
C ASP A 37 -46.76 -20.14 -25.07
N TRP A 38 -45.82 -19.22 -25.34
CA TRP A 38 -44.45 -19.58 -25.75
C TRP A 38 -43.63 -20.16 -24.60
N PHE A 39 -43.89 -19.71 -23.36
CA PHE A 39 -43.15 -20.13 -22.16
C PHE A 39 -43.52 -21.53 -21.67
N GLY A 40 -44.75 -21.99 -21.92
CA GLY A 40 -45.18 -23.35 -21.63
C GLY A 40 -44.39 -24.43 -22.39
N LYS A 41 -43.81 -24.09 -23.56
CA LYS A 41 -43.08 -25.03 -24.43
C LYS A 41 -41.59 -25.20 -24.11
N HIS A 42 -40.96 -24.27 -23.37
CA HIS A 42 -39.51 -24.28 -23.11
C HIS A 42 -39.18 -24.48 -21.61
N ARG A 43 -39.99 -25.31 -20.95
CA ARG A 43 -40.09 -25.50 -19.48
C ARG A 43 -38.88 -26.11 -18.76
N LYS A 44 -37.68 -26.18 -19.35
CA LYS A 44 -36.54 -26.92 -18.75
C LYS A 44 -35.24 -26.14 -18.56
N THR A 45 -35.16 -24.84 -18.84
CA THR A 45 -33.84 -24.17 -18.78
C THR A 45 -33.88 -22.68 -18.47
N ILE A 46 -34.71 -22.22 -17.54
CA ILE A 46 -34.60 -20.84 -17.03
C ILE A 46 -34.85 -20.87 -15.52
N GLU A 47 -33.82 -20.56 -14.72
CA GLU A 47 -33.97 -20.27 -13.29
C GLU A 47 -34.72 -18.95 -13.12
N VAL A 48 -35.65 -18.90 -12.17
CA VAL A 48 -36.62 -17.80 -11.96
C VAL A 48 -35.92 -16.46 -11.71
N ASP A 49 -34.70 -16.46 -11.15
CA ASP A 49 -33.93 -15.24 -10.90
C ASP A 49 -33.40 -14.57 -12.19
N CYS A 50 -33.05 -15.37 -13.21
CA CYS A 50 -32.67 -14.81 -14.52
C CYS A 50 -33.84 -14.13 -15.23
N PHE A 51 -35.08 -14.52 -14.93
CA PHE A 51 -36.27 -13.92 -15.53
C PHE A 51 -36.51 -12.49 -15.02
N VAL A 52 -36.28 -12.24 -13.73
CA VAL A 52 -36.46 -10.92 -13.12
C VAL A 52 -35.44 -9.91 -13.65
N ASP A 53 -34.19 -10.34 -13.81
CA ASP A 53 -33.12 -9.49 -14.34
C ASP A 53 -33.31 -9.16 -15.83
N VAL A 54 -33.71 -10.15 -16.64
CA VAL A 54 -34.00 -9.93 -18.07
C VAL A 54 -35.22 -9.03 -18.26
N PHE A 55 -36.24 -9.17 -17.42
CA PHE A 55 -37.44 -8.34 -17.48
C PHE A 55 -37.16 -6.89 -17.03
N LEU A 56 -36.37 -6.69 -15.98
CA LEU A 56 -35.96 -5.36 -15.51
C LEU A 56 -35.07 -4.63 -16.53
N GLU A 57 -34.19 -5.36 -17.22
CA GLU A 57 -33.29 -4.78 -18.23
C GLU A 57 -34.04 -4.41 -19.53
N ALA A 58 -35.02 -5.24 -19.94
CA ALA A 58 -35.91 -4.90 -21.04
C ALA A 58 -36.80 -3.68 -20.72
N PHE A 59 -37.32 -3.59 -19.48
CA PHE A 59 -38.15 -2.46 -19.03
C PHE A 59 -37.34 -1.15 -18.94
N ARG A 60 -36.08 -1.22 -18.50
CA ARG A 60 -35.15 -0.07 -18.51
C ARG A 60 -34.82 0.41 -19.91
N THR A 61 -34.68 -0.51 -20.87
CA THR A 61 -34.35 -0.18 -22.26
C THR A 61 -35.53 0.51 -22.96
N ILE A 62 -36.76 0.09 -22.67
CA ILE A 62 -37.99 0.72 -23.23
C ILE A 62 -38.21 2.12 -22.65
N LEU A 63 -37.87 2.37 -21.38
CA LEU A 63 -37.96 3.71 -20.76
C LEU A 63 -36.88 4.69 -21.26
N CYS A 64 -35.85 4.21 -21.96
CA CYS A 64 -34.75 5.02 -22.49
C CYS A 64 -34.84 5.30 -24.00
N THR A 65 -35.90 4.85 -24.69
CA THR A 65 -36.08 5.10 -26.12
C THR A 65 -37.31 5.96 -26.39
N ASP A 66 -37.12 6.96 -27.26
CA ASP A 66 -38.13 7.92 -27.67
C ASP A 66 -39.39 7.22 -28.21
N SER A 67 -40.55 7.80 -27.93
CA SER A 67 -41.90 7.21 -28.00
C SER A 67 -42.46 6.93 -29.42
N SER A 68 -41.63 6.44 -30.36
CA SER A 68 -42.04 6.22 -31.75
C SER A 68 -41.54 4.93 -32.43
N LEU A 69 -40.98 3.95 -31.70
CA LEU A 69 -40.48 2.71 -32.30
C LEU A 69 -41.22 1.45 -31.81
N ASP A 70 -41.66 0.64 -32.77
CA ASP A 70 -42.41 -0.62 -32.59
C ASP A 70 -41.58 -1.71 -31.88
N PRO A 71 -41.98 -2.16 -30.67
CA PRO A 71 -41.23 -3.13 -29.86
C PRO A 71 -41.08 -4.53 -30.47
N SER A 72 -41.89 -4.89 -31.47
CA SER A 72 -41.95 -6.24 -32.03
C SER A 72 -40.69 -6.65 -32.83
N ARG A 73 -39.85 -5.69 -33.23
CA ARG A 73 -38.62 -5.95 -34.01
C ARG A 73 -37.36 -6.23 -33.18
N PHE A 74 -37.35 -5.93 -31.88
CA PHE A 74 -36.15 -6.02 -31.06
C PHE A 74 -35.88 -7.43 -30.50
N VAL A 75 -36.94 -8.22 -30.28
CA VAL A 75 -36.84 -9.56 -29.67
C VAL A 75 -36.24 -10.59 -30.65
N GLY A 76 -36.39 -10.40 -31.96
CA GLY A 76 -35.84 -11.31 -32.98
C GLY A 76 -34.31 -11.25 -33.12
N CYS A 77 -33.70 -10.08 -32.97
CA CYS A 77 -32.24 -9.92 -33.16
C CYS A 77 -31.39 -10.42 -31.99
N PHE A 78 -31.97 -10.55 -30.78
CA PHE A 78 -31.21 -10.93 -29.60
C PHE A 78 -31.08 -12.45 -29.41
N LEU A 79 -32.01 -13.24 -29.95
CA LEU A 79 -32.02 -14.71 -29.81
C LEU A 79 -31.28 -15.46 -30.93
N GLN A 80 -30.85 -14.77 -31.99
CA GLN A 80 -30.13 -15.39 -33.11
C GLN A 80 -28.60 -15.43 -32.89
N ASN A 81 -28.08 -14.68 -31.91
CA ASN A 81 -26.64 -14.62 -31.60
C ASN A 81 -26.19 -15.55 -30.45
N SER A 82 -27.10 -16.31 -29.84
CA SER A 82 -26.80 -17.24 -28.74
C SER A 82 -26.82 -18.73 -29.15
N ALA A 83 -26.95 -19.04 -30.45
CA ALA A 83 -27.00 -20.41 -30.95
C ALA A 83 -26.30 -20.61 -32.30
N ILE A 84 -24.97 -20.46 -32.35
CA ILE A 84 -23.99 -21.10 -33.29
C ILE A 84 -22.62 -20.80 -32.63
N GLY A 85 -21.69 -21.71 -32.33
CA GLY A 85 -21.55 -23.14 -32.58
C GLY A 85 -20.08 -23.50 -32.37
N MET A 86 -19.80 -24.53 -31.57
CA MET A 86 -18.52 -25.23 -31.52
C MET A 86 -18.21 -25.88 -32.87
N GLY A 87 -16.94 -25.89 -33.29
CA GLY A 87 -16.38 -26.93 -34.16
C GLY A 87 -15.53 -26.49 -35.35
N CYS A 88 -14.29 -27.02 -35.40
CA CYS A 88 -13.43 -27.32 -36.57
C CYS A 88 -12.94 -26.14 -37.44
N GLU A 89 -11.81 -26.15 -38.15
CA GLU A 89 -10.54 -26.90 -38.24
C GLU A 89 -9.67 -26.06 -39.22
N TYR A 90 -8.36 -26.32 -39.23
CA TYR A 90 -7.36 -25.75 -40.13
C TYR A 90 -7.73 -25.82 -41.62
N SER A 91 -7.46 -24.76 -42.38
CA SER A 91 -6.91 -24.89 -43.75
C SER A 91 -6.24 -23.60 -44.25
N LYS A 92 -5.11 -23.81 -44.92
CA LYS A 92 -4.26 -22.84 -45.62
C LYS A 92 -4.99 -22.23 -46.81
N LEU A 93 -4.77 -20.94 -47.08
CA LEU A 93 -4.67 -20.44 -48.44
C LEU A 93 -3.72 -19.24 -48.52
N SER A 94 -2.73 -19.43 -49.39
CA SER A 94 -1.68 -18.52 -49.84
C SER A 94 -2.18 -17.72 -51.05
N THR A 95 -1.55 -16.55 -51.31
CA THR A 95 -1.17 -15.93 -52.60
C THR A 95 -1.46 -14.41 -52.55
N CYS A 96 -0.49 -13.54 -52.26
CA CYS A 96 0.60 -12.95 -53.09
C CYS A 96 0.23 -11.62 -53.77
N CYS A 97 1.29 -10.82 -54.00
CA CYS A 97 1.41 -9.49 -54.64
C CYS A 97 1.32 -8.31 -53.67
N GLY A 98 2.35 -7.48 -53.48
CA GLY A 98 3.66 -7.39 -54.12
C GLY A 98 4.33 -6.08 -53.71
N ASP A 99 5.65 -6.14 -53.58
CA ASP A 99 6.57 -5.10 -53.11
C ASP A 99 6.56 -3.82 -53.94
N SER A 100 6.94 -2.72 -53.30
CA SER A 100 7.81 -1.72 -53.93
C SER A 100 8.72 -1.09 -52.88
N ASP A 101 10.00 -1.45 -52.98
CA ASP A 101 11.15 -0.85 -52.30
C ASP A 101 11.23 0.66 -52.51
N LEU A 102 11.62 1.39 -51.46
CA LEU A 102 12.32 2.66 -51.60
C LEU A 102 13.36 2.79 -50.50
N ASP A 103 14.58 2.48 -50.94
CA ASP A 103 15.86 2.63 -50.26
C ASP A 103 16.12 4.11 -49.93
N GLY A 104 16.59 4.39 -48.72
CA GLY A 104 16.72 5.75 -48.20
C GLY A 104 17.66 5.83 -47.00
N VAL A 105 18.95 5.65 -47.27
CA VAL A 105 20.08 5.86 -46.35
C VAL A 105 20.03 7.26 -45.73
N ILE A 106 19.86 7.35 -44.40
CA ILE A 106 20.23 8.55 -43.63
C ILE A 106 21.05 8.14 -42.40
N ARG A 107 22.23 8.77 -42.34
CA ARG A 107 23.36 8.57 -41.42
C ARG A 107 22.98 8.70 -39.95
N GLU A 108 23.58 7.81 -39.17
CA GLU A 108 23.70 7.89 -37.71
C GLU A 108 24.21 9.26 -37.28
N ALA A 109 23.43 9.94 -36.45
CA ALA A 109 23.91 11.01 -35.59
C ALA A 109 23.86 10.48 -34.16
N GLN A 110 25.03 10.13 -33.61
CA GLN A 110 25.20 9.86 -32.18
C GLN A 110 24.83 11.12 -31.41
N LYS A 111 23.60 11.15 -30.90
CA LYS A 111 23.18 12.14 -29.91
C LYS A 111 23.50 11.55 -28.55
N VAL A 112 24.59 12.04 -27.96
CA VAL A 112 24.97 11.74 -26.57
C VAL A 112 23.85 12.29 -25.68
N GLU A 113 22.96 11.41 -25.23
CA GLU A 113 22.03 11.70 -24.16
C GLU A 113 22.85 11.79 -22.88
N LYS A 114 23.06 13.02 -22.40
CA LYS A 114 23.47 13.28 -21.03
C LYS A 114 22.33 12.77 -20.15
N GLU A 115 22.52 11.60 -19.56
CA GLU A 115 21.74 11.17 -18.41
C GLU A 115 21.87 12.25 -17.32
N GLU A 116 20.81 13.03 -17.13
CA GLU A 116 20.59 13.69 -15.85
C GLU A 116 20.42 12.57 -14.82
N LYS A 117 21.50 12.26 -14.12
CA LYS A 117 21.46 11.49 -12.88
C LYS A 117 20.62 12.26 -11.88
N SER A 118 19.31 12.08 -11.90
CA SER A 118 18.48 12.27 -10.73
C SER A 118 18.96 11.27 -9.68
N GLU A 119 19.26 11.74 -8.48
CA GLU A 119 19.62 10.93 -7.32
C GLU A 119 18.51 9.92 -6.99
N VAL A 120 18.50 8.76 -7.67
CA VAL A 120 17.71 7.59 -7.25
C VAL A 120 18.62 6.74 -6.37
N GLY A 121 18.97 7.28 -5.20
CA GLY A 121 19.66 6.53 -4.16
C GLY A 121 18.66 5.66 -3.41
N ASP A 122 18.88 4.35 -3.42
CA ASP A 122 18.31 3.35 -2.47
C ASP A 122 17.06 2.52 -2.84
N VAL A 123 16.59 2.53 -4.10
CA VAL A 123 15.62 1.51 -4.54
C VAL A 123 16.36 0.27 -5.08
N PRO A 124 16.29 -0.90 -4.44
CA PRO A 124 17.03 -2.08 -4.86
C PRO A 124 16.54 -2.60 -6.23
N ALA A 125 17.43 -3.32 -6.91
CA ALA A 125 17.08 -4.05 -8.13
C ALA A 125 15.99 -5.09 -7.86
N PHE A 126 15.17 -5.36 -8.87
CA PHE A 126 14.12 -6.38 -8.79
C PHE A 126 14.72 -7.73 -8.45
N ARG A 127 14.11 -8.46 -7.50
CA ARG A 127 14.57 -9.79 -7.09
C ARG A 127 13.42 -10.75 -6.80
N GLU A 128 13.73 -12.03 -6.75
CA GLU A 128 12.82 -13.08 -6.32
C GLU A 128 12.96 -13.29 -4.80
N TYR A 129 11.82 -13.39 -4.12
CA TYR A 129 11.72 -13.65 -2.69
C TYR A 129 11.19 -15.06 -2.46
N THR A 130 11.65 -15.73 -1.41
CA THR A 130 11.07 -17.02 -1.02
C THR A 130 9.75 -16.81 -0.28
N VAL A 131 8.87 -17.80 -0.33
CA VAL A 131 7.61 -17.76 0.43
C VAL A 131 7.88 -17.65 1.92
N GLU A 132 8.93 -18.29 2.42
CA GLU A 132 9.28 -18.28 3.84
C GLU A 132 9.71 -16.89 4.30
N GLN A 133 10.50 -16.16 3.50
CA GLN A 133 10.87 -14.77 3.77
C GLN A 133 9.63 -13.88 3.88
N LEU A 134 8.68 -14.03 2.96
CA LEU A 134 7.46 -13.21 2.96
C LEU A 134 6.47 -13.63 4.05
N ARG A 135 6.42 -14.92 4.38
CA ARG A 135 5.65 -15.44 5.53
C ARG A 135 6.17 -14.84 6.83
N LYS A 136 7.48 -14.88 7.07
CA LYS A 136 8.11 -14.24 8.22
C LYS A 136 7.83 -12.73 8.25
N ALA A 137 8.02 -12.05 7.12
CA ALA A 137 7.85 -10.60 7.03
C ALA A 137 6.41 -10.12 7.28
N THR A 138 5.41 -10.98 7.07
CA THR A 138 3.97 -10.67 7.23
C THR A 138 3.32 -11.40 8.40
N SER A 139 4.12 -11.98 9.30
CA SER A 139 3.64 -12.79 10.45
C SER A 139 2.72 -13.94 10.04
N GLY A 140 3.00 -14.59 8.91
CA GLY A 140 2.16 -15.68 8.39
C GLY A 140 1.01 -15.23 7.51
N PHE A 141 1.09 -14.05 6.88
CA PHE A 141 -0.03 -13.37 6.22
C PHE A 141 -1.18 -13.08 7.19
N ALA A 142 -0.84 -12.58 8.38
CA ALA A 142 -1.80 -12.32 9.44
C ALA A 142 -2.82 -11.24 9.06
N VAL A 143 -4.05 -11.37 9.58
CA VAL A 143 -5.18 -10.49 9.22
C VAL A 143 -4.93 -9.03 9.64
N GLU A 144 -4.26 -8.81 10.76
CA GLU A 144 -3.86 -7.48 11.25
C GLU A 144 -2.85 -6.76 10.34
N ASN A 145 -2.23 -7.50 9.42
CA ASN A 145 -1.32 -6.96 8.42
C ASN A 145 -2.01 -6.62 7.10
N ILE A 146 -3.31 -6.87 6.93
CA ILE A 146 -4.02 -6.50 5.72
C ILE A 146 -4.19 -4.97 5.65
N VAL A 147 -3.85 -4.39 4.50
CA VAL A 147 -3.99 -2.95 4.20
C VAL A 147 -4.91 -2.68 3.02
N SER A 148 -5.32 -3.71 2.27
CA SER A 148 -6.31 -3.56 1.21
C SER A 148 -7.73 -3.46 1.76
N GLU A 149 -8.58 -2.69 1.08
CA GLU A 149 -10.00 -2.62 1.40
C GLU A 149 -10.69 -3.99 1.30
N HIS A 150 -11.75 -4.18 2.09
CA HIS A 150 -12.54 -5.41 2.21
C HIS A 150 -11.83 -6.63 2.82
N GLY A 151 -10.59 -6.47 3.31
CA GLY A 151 -9.89 -7.52 4.06
C GLY A 151 -9.69 -8.79 3.23
N GLU A 152 -9.91 -9.95 3.84
CA GLU A 152 -9.78 -11.26 3.20
C GLU A 152 -10.83 -11.54 2.10
N LYS A 153 -11.90 -10.74 2.02
CA LYS A 153 -12.95 -10.91 1.00
C LYS A 153 -12.55 -10.31 -0.35
N ALA A 154 -11.46 -9.55 -0.40
CA ALA A 154 -10.95 -9.01 -1.65
C ALA A 154 -10.40 -10.15 -2.54
N PRO A 155 -10.58 -10.10 -3.87
CA PRO A 155 -10.07 -11.12 -4.78
C PRO A 155 -8.53 -11.20 -4.77
N ASN A 156 -7.86 -10.09 -4.41
CA ASN A 156 -6.43 -10.02 -4.17
C ASN A 156 -6.20 -9.18 -2.91
N VAL A 157 -5.43 -9.71 -1.96
CA VAL A 157 -5.21 -9.07 -0.65
C VAL A 157 -3.82 -8.43 -0.63
N VAL A 158 -3.70 -7.24 -0.04
CA VAL A 158 -2.40 -6.58 0.15
C VAL A 158 -2.06 -6.56 1.64
N TYR A 159 -0.87 -7.04 1.98
CA TYR A 159 -0.34 -7.07 3.34
C TYR A 159 0.78 -6.05 3.51
N LYS A 160 0.85 -5.40 4.66
CA LYS A 160 2.08 -4.76 5.14
C LYS A 160 3.02 -5.81 5.70
N GLY A 161 4.32 -5.62 5.54
CA GLY A 161 5.34 -6.49 6.13
C GLY A 161 6.64 -5.75 6.38
N LYS A 162 7.54 -6.39 7.13
CA LYS A 162 8.88 -5.89 7.43
C LYS A 162 9.91 -7.00 7.18
N LEU A 163 10.85 -6.75 6.29
CA LEU A 163 11.96 -7.66 6.01
C LEU A 163 12.98 -7.65 7.16
N ASP A 164 13.89 -8.63 7.19
CA ASP A 164 14.93 -8.75 8.22
C ASP A 164 15.83 -7.50 8.31
N ASN A 165 16.10 -6.86 7.18
CA ASN A 165 16.82 -5.58 7.10
C ASN A 165 15.96 -4.36 7.46
N GLN A 166 14.86 -4.57 8.18
CA GLN A 166 13.92 -3.55 8.65
C GLN A 166 13.14 -2.80 7.55
N ARG A 167 13.36 -3.10 6.26
CA ARG A 167 12.63 -2.46 5.16
C ARG A 167 11.16 -2.88 5.18
N ARG A 168 10.26 -1.88 5.23
CA ARG A 168 8.81 -2.09 5.11
C ARG A 168 8.43 -2.38 3.66
N ILE A 169 7.53 -3.34 3.47
CA ILE A 169 7.08 -3.81 2.16
C ILE A 169 5.55 -3.92 2.10
N ALA A 170 4.99 -3.74 0.91
CA ALA A 170 3.63 -4.11 0.58
C ALA A 170 3.64 -5.40 -0.23
N VAL A 171 2.92 -6.43 0.22
CA VAL A 171 2.85 -7.75 -0.43
C VAL A 171 1.44 -7.97 -0.98
N LYS A 172 1.27 -7.84 -2.30
CA LYS A 172 0.01 -8.16 -2.97
C LYS A 172 -0.03 -9.65 -3.29
N ARG A 173 -0.98 -10.36 -2.69
CA ARG A 173 -1.20 -11.80 -2.84
C ARG A 173 -2.36 -12.06 -3.78
N PHE A 174 -2.08 -12.79 -4.85
CA PHE A 174 -3.06 -13.21 -5.84
C PHE A 174 -3.53 -14.63 -5.56
N ASN A 175 -4.75 -14.95 -5.96
CA ASN A 175 -5.16 -16.34 -6.08
C ASN A 175 -4.33 -17.03 -7.19
N ARG A 176 -3.94 -18.30 -6.98
CA ARG A 176 -3.26 -19.13 -8.00
C ARG A 176 -3.99 -19.12 -9.35
N SER A 177 -5.33 -19.15 -9.35
CA SER A 177 -6.12 -19.14 -10.58
C SER A 177 -6.01 -17.85 -11.38
N ALA A 178 -5.64 -16.73 -10.76
CA ALA A 178 -5.46 -15.46 -11.44
C ALA A 178 -4.23 -15.45 -12.36
N TRP A 179 -3.19 -16.18 -11.95
CA TRP A 179 -1.90 -16.32 -12.64
C TRP A 179 -1.39 -17.77 -12.56
N PRO A 180 -1.99 -18.71 -13.33
CA PRO A 180 -1.70 -20.13 -13.18
C PRO A 180 -0.25 -20.48 -13.57
N ASP A 181 0.27 -19.86 -14.63
CA ASP A 181 1.65 -20.04 -15.09
C ASP A 181 2.60 -19.11 -14.30
N SER A 182 3.48 -19.70 -13.49
CA SER A 182 4.46 -18.95 -12.70
C SER A 182 5.51 -18.24 -13.55
N ARG A 183 5.87 -18.78 -14.73
CA ARG A 183 6.87 -18.16 -15.61
C ARG A 183 6.32 -16.88 -16.21
N GLN A 184 5.09 -16.90 -16.70
CA GLN A 184 4.43 -15.70 -17.22
C GLN A 184 4.24 -14.64 -16.13
N PHE A 185 3.88 -15.06 -14.91
CA PHE A 185 3.80 -14.15 -13.78
C PHE A 185 5.16 -13.50 -13.47
N LEU A 186 6.24 -14.29 -13.43
CA LEU A 186 7.59 -13.79 -13.20
C LEU A 186 8.06 -12.84 -14.31
N GLU A 187 7.81 -13.18 -15.58
CA GLU A 187 8.17 -12.33 -16.73
C GLU A 187 7.48 -10.97 -16.67
N GLU A 188 6.17 -10.96 -16.40
CA GLU A 188 5.39 -9.72 -16.28
C GLU A 188 5.81 -8.91 -15.03
N ALA A 189 6.00 -9.58 -13.89
CA ALA A 189 6.50 -8.94 -12.67
C ALA A 189 7.90 -8.34 -12.87
N ARG A 190 8.79 -9.05 -13.56
CA ARG A 190 10.14 -8.57 -13.87
C ARG A 190 10.11 -7.39 -14.83
N SER A 191 9.21 -7.40 -15.83
CA SER A 191 9.01 -6.26 -16.73
C SER A 191 8.60 -4.99 -15.98
N VAL A 192 7.62 -5.08 -15.08
CA VAL A 192 7.24 -3.95 -14.20
C VAL A 192 8.36 -3.61 -13.22
N GLY A 193 9.07 -4.62 -12.73
CA GLY A 193 10.22 -4.51 -11.84
C GLY A 193 11.42 -3.78 -12.43
N GLN A 194 11.47 -3.52 -13.73
CA GLN A 194 12.51 -2.68 -14.35
C GLN A 194 12.23 -1.18 -14.20
N LEU A 195 10.99 -0.79 -13.92
CA LEU A 195 10.60 0.61 -13.72
C LEU A 195 11.12 1.10 -12.36
N ARG A 196 11.85 2.22 -12.38
CA ARG A 196 12.41 2.88 -11.20
C ARG A 196 12.18 4.38 -11.30
N ASN A 197 11.26 4.89 -10.49
CA ASN A 197 10.94 6.31 -10.46
C ASN A 197 10.42 6.74 -9.07
N PRO A 198 10.79 7.93 -8.56
CA PRO A 198 10.31 8.43 -7.27
C PRO A 198 8.79 8.70 -7.23
N ARG A 199 8.13 8.82 -8.39
CA ARG A 199 6.66 8.97 -8.49
C ARG A 199 5.92 7.63 -8.51
N LEU A 200 6.63 6.51 -8.41
CA LEU A 200 6.05 5.17 -8.27
C LEU A 200 6.30 4.62 -6.87
N ALA A 201 5.34 3.85 -6.35
CA ALA A 201 5.65 2.86 -5.32
C ALA A 201 6.28 1.66 -6.03
N ASN A 202 7.61 1.60 -6.05
CA ASN A 202 8.35 0.73 -6.96
C ASN A 202 8.16 -0.76 -6.63
N LEU A 203 8.17 -1.59 -7.67
CA LEU A 203 8.11 -3.05 -7.51
C LEU A 203 9.52 -3.58 -7.19
N LEU A 204 9.68 -4.06 -5.96
CA LEU A 204 10.94 -4.58 -5.42
C LEU A 204 11.19 -6.03 -5.84
N GLY A 205 10.13 -6.80 -6.09
CA GLY A 205 10.27 -8.21 -6.40
C GLY A 205 8.96 -8.97 -6.52
N CYS A 206 9.09 -10.29 -6.61
CA CYS A 206 7.96 -11.20 -6.58
C CYS A 206 8.32 -12.52 -5.89
N CYS A 207 7.30 -13.32 -5.56
CA CYS A 207 7.43 -14.72 -5.18
C CYS A 207 6.42 -15.53 -6.00
N HIS A 208 6.87 -16.64 -6.56
CA HIS A 208 6.07 -17.55 -7.40
C HIS A 208 6.26 -19.03 -7.00
N GLU A 209 6.74 -19.28 -5.77
CA GLU A 209 6.98 -20.63 -5.24
C GLU A 209 5.66 -21.37 -4.99
N GLY A 210 5.57 -22.60 -5.49
CA GLY A 210 4.39 -23.46 -5.32
C GLY A 210 3.11 -22.80 -5.84
N ASP A 211 2.13 -22.66 -4.94
CA ASP A 211 0.82 -22.08 -5.23
C ASP A 211 0.76 -20.56 -5.07
N GLU A 212 1.83 -19.94 -4.58
CA GLU A 212 1.83 -18.50 -4.27
C GLU A 212 2.12 -17.65 -5.50
N ARG A 213 1.44 -16.51 -5.60
CA ARG A 213 1.70 -15.45 -6.57
C ARG A 213 1.70 -14.13 -5.80
N LEU A 214 2.89 -13.64 -5.49
CA LEU A 214 3.07 -12.48 -4.62
C LEU A 214 3.88 -11.42 -5.36
N LEU A 215 3.41 -10.18 -5.34
CA LEU A 215 4.19 -9.00 -5.74
C LEU A 215 4.65 -8.26 -4.49
N VAL A 216 5.90 -7.83 -4.47
CA VAL A 216 6.53 -7.14 -3.35
C VAL A 216 6.90 -5.73 -3.79
N ALA A 217 6.28 -4.72 -3.20
CA ALA A 217 6.51 -3.31 -3.49
C ALA A 217 6.98 -2.54 -2.25
N GLU A 218 7.44 -1.31 -2.46
CA GLU A 218 7.67 -0.35 -1.38
C GLU A 218 6.37 -0.12 -0.59
N PHE A 219 6.47 -0.10 0.74
CA PHE A 219 5.32 0.24 1.58
C PHE A 219 5.13 1.75 1.68
N MET A 220 3.90 2.21 1.48
CA MET A 220 3.52 3.62 1.54
C MET A 220 2.68 3.81 2.81
N PRO A 221 3.21 4.42 3.88
CA PRO A 221 2.60 4.38 5.21
C PRO A 221 1.47 5.38 5.40
N ASN A 222 1.35 6.40 4.53
CA ASN A 222 0.42 7.51 4.70
C ASN A 222 -0.86 7.32 3.86
N GLU A 223 -1.38 6.09 3.79
CA GLU A 223 -2.68 5.76 3.19
C GLU A 223 -2.84 6.15 1.70
N THR A 224 -4.08 6.03 1.19
CA THR A 224 -4.45 6.30 -0.22
C THR A 224 -5.04 7.70 -0.42
N LEU A 225 -5.09 8.18 -1.67
CA LEU A 225 -5.85 9.39 -2.03
C LEU A 225 -7.32 9.24 -1.69
N ALA A 226 -7.93 8.07 -1.90
CA ALA A 226 -9.32 7.84 -1.51
C ALA A 226 -9.55 8.10 -0.01
N LYS A 227 -8.64 7.64 0.86
CA LYS A 227 -8.70 7.91 2.30
C LYS A 227 -8.60 9.40 2.61
N HIS A 228 -7.66 10.12 2.01
CA HIS A 228 -7.43 11.54 2.31
C HIS A 228 -8.38 12.51 1.59
N LEU A 229 -9.04 12.08 0.51
CA LEU A 229 -9.93 12.92 -0.29
C LEU A 229 -11.40 12.69 0.05
N PHE A 230 -11.83 11.42 0.15
CA PHE A 230 -13.24 11.07 0.36
C PHE A 230 -13.59 10.75 1.82
N HIS A 231 -12.61 10.31 2.60
CA HIS A 231 -12.81 9.76 3.95
C HIS A 231 -11.87 10.40 4.98
N TRP A 232 -11.58 11.69 4.78
CA TRP A 232 -10.71 12.47 5.66
C TRP A 232 -11.32 12.59 7.06
N GLU A 233 -10.46 12.61 8.08
CA GLU A 233 -10.88 12.68 9.49
C GLU A 233 -10.47 14.01 10.14
N SER A 234 -9.28 14.52 9.82
CA SER A 234 -8.72 15.73 10.43
C SER A 234 -9.11 16.99 9.66
N GLN A 235 -8.78 17.04 8.37
CA GLN A 235 -9.03 18.19 7.51
C GLN A 235 -9.24 17.75 6.05
N PRO A 236 -10.05 18.48 5.26
CA PRO A 236 -10.13 18.29 3.82
C PRO A 236 -8.75 18.49 3.16
N MET A 237 -8.47 17.74 2.09
CA MET A 237 -7.23 17.91 1.33
C MET A 237 -7.17 19.31 0.69
N LYS A 238 -6.11 20.06 1.00
CA LYS A 238 -5.85 21.41 0.46
C LYS A 238 -5.66 21.41 -1.05
N TRP A 239 -6.03 22.52 -1.70
CA TRP A 239 -5.91 22.70 -3.15
C TRP A 239 -4.50 22.42 -3.69
N ALA A 240 -3.47 22.97 -3.03
CA ALA A 240 -2.07 22.76 -3.42
C ALA A 240 -1.68 21.27 -3.48
N MET A 241 -2.15 20.45 -2.53
CA MET A 241 -1.91 19.01 -2.57
C MET A 241 -2.66 18.32 -3.69
N ARG A 242 -3.91 18.74 -3.99
CA ARG A 242 -4.68 18.16 -5.10
C ARG A 242 -3.98 18.35 -6.44
N LEU A 243 -3.42 19.55 -6.67
CA LEU A 243 -2.63 19.85 -7.86
C LEU A 243 -1.30 19.09 -7.89
N ARG A 244 -0.64 18.93 -6.73
CA ARG A 244 0.59 18.14 -6.59
C ARG A 244 0.35 16.66 -6.92
N VAL A 245 -0.75 16.10 -6.43
CA VAL A 245 -1.23 14.75 -6.78
C VAL A 245 -1.38 14.63 -8.29
N ALA A 246 -2.13 15.53 -8.93
CA ALA A 246 -2.35 15.49 -10.37
C ALA A 246 -1.02 15.52 -11.15
N LEU A 247 -0.11 16.44 -10.81
CA LEU A 247 1.18 16.57 -11.49
C LEU A 247 2.06 15.32 -11.30
N TYR A 248 2.20 14.83 -10.08
CA TYR A 248 3.09 13.70 -9.78
C TYR A 248 2.60 12.41 -10.44
N LEU A 249 1.27 12.22 -10.51
CA LEU A 249 0.67 11.13 -11.27
C LEU A 249 0.90 11.28 -12.78
N ALA A 250 0.75 12.48 -13.33
CA ALA A 250 1.05 12.73 -14.75
C ALA A 250 2.52 12.42 -15.08
N GLN A 251 3.45 12.81 -14.19
CA GLN A 251 4.88 12.47 -14.31
C GLN A 251 5.14 10.96 -14.24
N ALA A 252 4.45 10.25 -13.34
CA ALA A 252 4.55 8.79 -13.24
C ALA A 252 4.06 8.11 -14.54
N LEU A 253 2.93 8.56 -15.09
CA LEU A 253 2.37 8.03 -16.34
C LEU A 253 3.25 8.35 -17.55
N GLU A 254 3.83 9.55 -17.62
CA GLU A 254 4.81 9.92 -18.65
C GLU A 254 6.05 9.00 -18.57
N TYR A 255 6.59 8.80 -17.37
CA TYR A 255 7.71 7.90 -17.16
C TYR A 255 7.39 6.46 -17.61
N CYS A 256 6.28 5.88 -17.15
CA CYS A 256 5.87 4.53 -17.53
C CYS A 256 5.71 4.39 -19.05
N THR A 257 5.08 5.38 -19.69
CA THR A 257 4.92 5.43 -21.16
C THR A 257 6.28 5.47 -21.86
N SER A 258 7.22 6.29 -21.38
CA SER A 258 8.58 6.40 -21.95
C SER A 258 9.38 5.08 -21.86
N LYS A 259 9.03 4.22 -20.90
CA LYS A 259 9.63 2.89 -20.70
C LYS A 259 8.84 1.76 -21.37
N GLY A 260 7.89 2.08 -22.25
CA GLY A 260 7.10 1.09 -22.99
C GLY A 260 5.96 0.45 -22.19
N ARG A 261 5.63 1.00 -21.00
CA ARG A 261 4.53 0.54 -20.14
C ARG A 261 3.42 1.60 -20.10
N ALA A 262 2.81 1.86 -21.25
CA ALA A 262 1.76 2.87 -21.41
C ALA A 262 0.39 2.47 -20.84
N LEU A 263 0.20 1.19 -20.49
CA LEU A 263 -1.06 0.68 -19.96
C LEU A 263 -1.04 0.68 -18.43
N TYR A 264 -2.14 1.16 -17.84
CA TYR A 264 -2.42 1.06 -16.42
C TYR A 264 -3.84 0.54 -16.24
N HIS A 265 -4.01 -0.48 -15.42
CA HIS A 265 -5.28 -1.15 -15.21
C HIS A 265 -6.00 -0.56 -14.01
N ASP A 266 -7.20 -0.01 -14.24
CA ASP A 266 -8.07 0.53 -13.20
C ASP A 266 -7.40 1.64 -12.37
N LEU A 267 -6.95 2.70 -13.07
CA LEU A 267 -6.44 3.92 -12.45
C LEU A 267 -7.59 4.66 -11.75
N ASN A 268 -7.47 4.85 -10.43
CA ASN A 268 -8.45 5.52 -9.57
C ASN A 268 -7.79 6.00 -8.27
N ALA A 269 -8.55 6.64 -7.38
CA ALA A 269 -8.02 7.23 -6.14
C ALA A 269 -7.39 6.21 -5.17
N TYR A 270 -7.73 4.92 -5.26
CA TYR A 270 -7.09 3.86 -4.45
C TYR A 270 -5.70 3.46 -4.97
N ARG A 271 -5.36 3.85 -6.20
CA ARG A 271 -4.05 3.57 -6.82
C ARG A 271 -2.99 4.62 -6.48
N VAL A 272 -3.41 5.73 -5.87
CA VAL A 272 -2.55 6.82 -5.45
C VAL A 272 -2.30 6.67 -3.96
N VAL A 273 -1.04 6.55 -3.57
CA VAL A 273 -0.59 6.25 -2.20
C VAL A 273 0.47 7.24 -1.76
N PHE A 274 0.60 7.50 -0.46
CA PHE A 274 1.54 8.51 0.04
C PHE A 274 2.73 7.88 0.77
N ASP A 275 3.94 8.32 0.40
CA ASP A 275 5.17 7.88 1.05
C ASP A 275 5.37 8.53 2.43
N ASP A 276 6.49 8.21 3.09
CA ASP A 276 6.85 8.72 4.42
C ASP A 276 6.83 10.26 4.53
N ASP A 277 7.17 10.97 3.46
CA ASP A 277 7.21 12.44 3.41
C ASP A 277 5.87 13.06 3.00
N GLY A 278 4.84 12.23 2.80
CA GLY A 278 3.52 12.64 2.33
C GLY A 278 3.49 12.95 0.83
N ASN A 279 4.50 12.55 0.04
CA ASN A 279 4.45 12.73 -1.41
C ASN A 279 3.56 11.67 -2.07
N PRO A 280 2.69 12.06 -3.02
CA PRO A 280 1.87 11.12 -3.75
C PRO A 280 2.71 10.29 -4.73
N ARG A 281 2.47 8.98 -4.72
CA ARG A 281 3.05 7.99 -5.62
C ARG A 281 1.98 7.13 -6.27
N LEU A 282 2.21 6.73 -7.51
CA LEU A 282 1.37 5.78 -8.22
C LEU A 282 1.77 4.35 -7.86
N SER A 283 0.81 3.53 -7.42
CA SER A 283 1.05 2.13 -7.10
C SER A 283 1.51 1.35 -8.35
N CYS A 284 2.60 0.60 -8.25
CA CYS A 284 3.03 -0.28 -9.35
C CYS A 284 2.06 -1.45 -9.62
N PHE A 285 1.19 -1.80 -8.66
CA PHE A 285 0.31 -2.96 -8.79
C PHE A 285 -0.72 -2.85 -9.91
N GLY A 286 -1.08 -1.64 -10.34
CA GLY A 286 -1.97 -1.42 -11.48
C GLY A 286 -1.26 -1.50 -12.84
N LEU A 287 0.08 -1.59 -12.86
CA LEU A 287 0.84 -1.87 -14.09
C LEU A 287 0.78 -3.34 -14.50
N MET A 288 0.27 -4.22 -13.64
CA MET A 288 -0.06 -5.61 -13.95
C MET A 288 -1.56 -5.84 -13.80
N LYS A 289 -2.13 -6.70 -14.64
CA LYS A 289 -3.54 -7.09 -14.49
C LYS A 289 -3.77 -7.88 -13.20
N ASN A 290 -4.98 -7.78 -12.65
CA ASN A 290 -5.41 -8.56 -11.49
C ASN A 290 -5.51 -10.07 -11.78
N SER A 291 -5.66 -10.45 -13.05
CA SER A 291 -5.54 -11.81 -13.56
C SER A 291 -5.12 -11.73 -15.03
N ARG A 292 -4.37 -12.74 -15.50
CA ARG A 292 -3.88 -12.83 -16.88
C ARG A 292 -5.00 -12.60 -17.91
N ASP A 293 -6.09 -13.34 -17.76
CA ASP A 293 -7.24 -13.34 -18.67
C ASP A 293 -8.42 -12.51 -18.12
N GLY A 294 -8.19 -11.81 -17.01
CA GLY A 294 -9.20 -10.99 -16.34
C GLY A 294 -9.46 -9.65 -17.03
N LYS A 295 -10.58 -9.03 -16.63
CA LYS A 295 -10.91 -7.65 -17.02
C LYS A 295 -9.92 -6.67 -16.40
N SER A 296 -9.58 -5.62 -17.14
CA SER A 296 -8.70 -4.55 -16.66
C SER A 296 -9.44 -3.54 -15.79
N TYR A 297 -10.74 -3.39 -15.98
CA TYR A 297 -11.63 -2.59 -15.14
C TYR A 297 -12.59 -3.54 -14.43
N SER A 298 -12.51 -3.57 -13.09
CA SER A 298 -13.39 -4.33 -12.20
C SER A 298 -14.26 -3.42 -11.31
N THR A 299 -14.12 -2.10 -11.50
CA THR A 299 -14.80 -1.04 -10.76
C THR A 299 -16.10 -0.63 -11.45
N ASN A 300 -16.78 0.36 -10.87
CA ASN A 300 -18.07 0.85 -11.36
C ASN A 300 -17.99 1.27 -12.84
N LEU A 301 -18.88 0.71 -13.66
CA LEU A 301 -18.95 0.93 -15.11
C LEU A 301 -19.11 2.41 -15.48
N ALA A 302 -19.67 3.24 -14.60
CA ALA A 302 -19.83 4.67 -14.80
C ALA A 302 -18.50 5.41 -15.06
N PHE A 303 -17.37 4.87 -14.58
CA PHE A 303 -16.03 5.47 -14.70
C PHE A 303 -15.18 4.80 -15.79
N THR A 304 -15.73 3.79 -16.45
CA THR A 304 -15.01 3.00 -17.43
C THR A 304 -14.93 3.74 -18.77
N PRO A 305 -13.75 3.79 -19.43
CA PRO A 305 -13.61 4.47 -20.72
C PRO A 305 -14.59 3.91 -21.77
N PRO A 306 -15.24 4.77 -22.58
CA PRO A 306 -16.29 4.34 -23.52
C PRO A 306 -15.82 3.27 -24.52
N GLU A 307 -14.58 3.37 -24.99
CA GLU A 307 -13.98 2.39 -25.90
C GLU A 307 -13.71 1.03 -25.24
N TYR A 308 -13.46 1.01 -23.92
CA TYR A 308 -13.30 -0.23 -23.17
C TYR A 308 -14.64 -0.96 -23.04
N LEU A 309 -15.74 -0.22 -22.78
CA LEU A 309 -17.09 -0.81 -22.74
C LEU A 309 -17.46 -1.50 -24.06
N ARG A 310 -17.01 -0.95 -25.19
CA ARG A 310 -17.26 -1.49 -26.53
C ARG A 310 -16.34 -2.65 -26.92
N THR A 311 -15.05 -2.59 -26.56
CA THR A 311 -14.03 -3.51 -27.09
C THR A 311 -13.45 -4.49 -26.07
N GLY A 312 -13.64 -4.22 -24.77
CA GLY A 312 -12.99 -4.95 -23.68
C GLY A 312 -11.47 -4.78 -23.59
N ARG A 313 -10.87 -3.87 -24.37
CA ARG A 313 -9.42 -3.66 -24.48
C ARG A 313 -9.01 -2.30 -23.93
N VAL A 314 -7.95 -2.29 -23.13
CA VAL A 314 -7.34 -1.05 -22.60
C VAL A 314 -6.35 -0.51 -23.61
N THR A 315 -6.40 0.80 -23.83
CA THR A 315 -5.41 1.52 -24.63
C THR A 315 -4.69 2.57 -23.77
N PRO A 316 -3.59 3.17 -24.22
CA PRO A 316 -2.97 4.30 -23.53
C PRO A 316 -3.96 5.45 -23.25
N GLU A 317 -4.87 5.70 -24.20
CA GLU A 317 -5.91 6.74 -24.09
C GLU A 317 -6.99 6.39 -23.06
N SER A 318 -7.21 5.10 -22.78
CA SER A 318 -8.08 4.65 -21.68
C SER A 318 -7.52 5.09 -20.33
N VAL A 319 -6.19 5.08 -20.16
CA VAL A 319 -5.52 5.57 -18.94
C VAL A 319 -5.71 7.08 -18.78
N ILE A 320 -5.66 7.83 -19.88
CA ILE A 320 -5.92 9.29 -19.88
C ILE A 320 -7.36 9.60 -19.49
N TYR A 321 -8.32 8.81 -19.96
CA TYR A 321 -9.72 8.94 -19.53
C TYR A 321 -9.85 8.76 -18.01
N SER A 322 -9.26 7.70 -17.47
CA SER A 322 -9.21 7.47 -16.01
C SER A 322 -8.44 8.55 -15.24
N PHE A 323 -7.44 9.18 -15.84
CA PHE A 323 -6.81 10.37 -15.27
C PHE A 323 -7.80 11.55 -15.23
N GLY A 324 -8.63 11.71 -16.26
CA GLY A 324 -9.73 12.69 -16.28
C GLY A 324 -10.74 12.48 -15.15
N THR A 325 -11.09 11.23 -14.83
CA THR A 325 -11.98 10.94 -13.69
C THR A 325 -11.31 11.30 -12.36
N LEU A 326 -9.99 11.06 -12.22
CA LEU A 326 -9.23 11.52 -11.04
C LEU A 326 -9.20 13.04 -10.91
N LEU A 327 -9.13 13.80 -12.02
CA LEU A 327 -9.23 15.26 -11.95
C LEU A 327 -10.60 15.72 -11.46
N LEU A 328 -11.68 15.03 -11.83
CA LEU A 328 -13.02 15.29 -11.28
C LEU A 328 -13.11 14.95 -9.79
N ASP A 329 -12.50 13.84 -9.37
CA ASP A 329 -12.42 13.48 -7.95
C ASP A 329 -11.72 14.60 -7.16
N LEU A 330 -10.59 15.09 -7.66
CA LEU A 330 -9.81 16.18 -7.04
C LEU A 330 -10.59 17.51 -7.01
N LEU A 331 -11.33 17.85 -8.07
CA LEU A 331 -12.15 19.06 -8.13
C LEU A 331 -13.32 19.01 -7.14
N SER A 332 -14.00 17.87 -7.06
CA SER A 332 -15.27 17.73 -6.32
C SER A 332 -15.12 17.21 -4.89
N GLY A 333 -13.96 16.65 -4.54
CA GLY A 333 -13.74 15.97 -3.26
C GLY A 333 -14.58 14.69 -3.10
N LYS A 334 -15.16 14.17 -4.20
CA LYS A 334 -16.10 13.04 -4.20
C LYS A 334 -15.85 12.17 -5.42
N HIS A 335 -16.25 10.90 -5.34
CA HIS A 335 -16.20 10.01 -6.49
C HIS A 335 -17.40 10.23 -7.42
N ILE A 336 -17.33 11.28 -8.25
CA ILE A 336 -18.42 11.76 -9.10
C ILE A 336 -18.44 11.06 -10.47
N PRO A 337 -19.58 10.47 -10.90
CA PRO A 337 -19.70 9.92 -12.24
C PRO A 337 -19.38 10.96 -13.33
N PRO A 338 -18.53 10.64 -14.32
CA PRO A 338 -18.14 11.58 -15.38
C PRO A 338 -19.32 12.17 -16.15
N SER A 339 -20.39 11.40 -16.38
CA SER A 339 -21.61 11.91 -17.03
C SER A 339 -22.22 13.08 -16.26
N HIS A 340 -22.37 12.94 -14.95
CA HIS A 340 -22.93 13.98 -14.07
C HIS A 340 -22.03 15.22 -14.03
N ALA A 341 -20.71 15.02 -13.93
CA ALA A 341 -19.76 16.13 -13.93
C ALA A 341 -19.75 16.88 -15.27
N LEU A 342 -19.78 16.16 -16.40
CA LEU A 342 -19.82 16.77 -17.74
C LEU A 342 -21.11 17.57 -17.98
N ASP A 343 -22.24 17.12 -17.44
CA ASP A 343 -23.50 17.88 -17.47
C ASP A 343 -23.38 19.20 -16.70
N LEU A 344 -22.82 19.16 -15.47
CA LEU A 344 -22.57 20.37 -14.68
C LEU A 344 -21.62 21.35 -15.38
N ILE A 345 -20.57 20.84 -16.05
CA ILE A 345 -19.63 21.66 -16.82
C ILE A 345 -20.33 22.31 -18.02
N ARG A 346 -21.14 21.54 -18.75
CA ARG A 346 -21.89 22.03 -19.92
C ARG A 346 -22.88 23.12 -19.53
N ASP A 347 -23.54 22.97 -18.38
CA ASP A 347 -24.50 23.92 -17.84
C ASP A 347 -23.83 25.13 -17.15
N ARG A 348 -22.49 25.23 -17.24
CA ARG A 348 -21.64 26.26 -16.60
C ARG A 348 -21.81 26.35 -15.09
N ASN A 349 -22.22 25.26 -14.46
CA ASN A 349 -22.46 25.18 -13.02
C ASN A 349 -21.23 24.62 -12.28
N ILE A 350 -20.07 25.24 -12.52
CA ILE A 350 -18.79 24.81 -11.94
C ILE A 350 -18.82 24.90 -10.41
N GLN A 351 -19.57 25.84 -9.84
CA GLN A 351 -19.73 25.99 -8.40
C GLN A 351 -20.33 24.74 -7.73
N MET A 352 -21.27 24.06 -8.39
CA MET A 352 -21.84 22.80 -7.87
C MET A 352 -20.92 21.59 -8.07
N LEU A 353 -19.98 21.66 -9.02
CA LEU A 353 -18.98 20.61 -9.23
C LEU A 353 -17.84 20.71 -8.21
N THR A 354 -17.39 21.93 -7.91
CA THR A 354 -16.27 22.18 -7.01
C THR A 354 -16.61 21.82 -5.57
N ASP A 355 -15.66 21.19 -4.89
CA ASP A 355 -15.71 20.96 -3.46
C ASP A 355 -15.86 22.28 -2.68
N SER A 356 -16.92 22.40 -1.88
CA SER A 356 -17.16 23.55 -1.00
C SER A 356 -16.02 23.78 0.00
N CYS A 357 -15.27 22.73 0.37
CA CYS A 357 -14.11 22.87 1.26
C CYS A 357 -12.92 23.59 0.62
N LEU A 358 -12.94 23.82 -0.70
CA LEU A 358 -11.92 24.57 -1.42
C LEU A 358 -12.27 26.05 -1.63
N GLU A 359 -13.38 26.53 -1.07
CA GLU A 359 -13.78 27.93 -1.19
C GLU A 359 -12.66 28.87 -0.72
N GLY A 360 -12.24 29.78 -1.59
CA GLY A 360 -11.15 30.73 -1.33
C GLY A 360 -9.73 30.17 -1.46
N GLN A 361 -9.53 28.88 -1.78
CA GLN A 361 -8.20 28.28 -1.93
C GLN A 361 -7.62 28.36 -3.35
N PHE A 362 -8.43 28.72 -4.34
CA PHE A 362 -8.00 28.85 -5.74
C PHE A 362 -8.81 29.93 -6.47
N SER A 363 -8.23 30.50 -7.51
CA SER A 363 -8.86 31.49 -8.38
C SER A 363 -9.80 30.83 -9.40
N ILE A 364 -10.78 31.58 -9.89
CA ILE A 364 -11.72 31.08 -10.91
C ILE A 364 -10.96 30.59 -12.17
N ASP A 365 -9.87 31.27 -12.54
CA ASP A 365 -9.05 30.90 -13.70
C ASP A 365 -8.35 29.55 -13.50
N GLU A 366 -7.71 29.33 -12.35
CA GLU A 366 -7.05 28.04 -12.02
C GLU A 366 -8.04 26.88 -12.03
N GLY A 367 -9.23 27.07 -11.42
CA GLY A 367 -10.28 26.05 -11.41
C GLY A 367 -10.80 25.77 -12.82
N THR A 368 -10.98 26.82 -13.62
CA THR A 368 -11.42 26.70 -15.02
C THR A 368 -10.39 25.92 -15.86
N ASP A 369 -9.10 26.16 -15.65
CA ASP A 369 -8.04 25.45 -16.38
C ASP A 369 -7.97 23.96 -16.01
N LEU A 370 -8.16 23.61 -14.73
CA LEU A 370 -8.24 22.21 -14.33
C LEU A 370 -9.50 21.52 -14.88
N VAL A 371 -10.65 22.20 -14.89
CA VAL A 371 -11.89 21.72 -15.51
C VAL A 371 -11.72 21.51 -17.03
N ARG A 372 -11.04 22.43 -17.72
CA ARG A 372 -10.71 22.28 -19.15
C ARG A 372 -9.82 21.07 -19.39
N LEU A 373 -8.82 20.85 -18.54
CA LEU A 373 -7.95 19.68 -18.64
C LEU A 373 -8.73 18.37 -18.42
N ALA A 374 -9.59 18.31 -17.39
CA ALA A 374 -10.48 17.18 -17.15
C ALA A 374 -11.39 16.90 -18.35
N SER A 375 -12.00 17.95 -18.92
CA SER A 375 -12.86 17.86 -20.10
C SER A 375 -12.12 17.32 -21.33
N ARG A 376 -10.84 17.67 -21.51
CA ARG A 376 -9.99 17.12 -22.59
C ARG A 376 -9.64 15.65 -22.36
N CYS A 377 -9.40 15.25 -21.11
CA CYS A 377 -9.14 13.85 -20.77
C CYS A 377 -10.37 12.96 -20.97
N LEU A 378 -11.56 13.51 -20.73
CA LEU A 378 -12.84 12.80 -20.80
C LEU A 378 -13.50 12.85 -22.19
N GLN A 379 -12.78 13.28 -23.24
CA GLN A 379 -13.30 13.24 -24.60
C GLN A 379 -13.74 11.83 -24.99
N TYR A 380 -14.88 11.75 -25.67
CA TYR A 380 -15.44 10.48 -26.12
C TYR A 380 -14.47 9.77 -27.07
N GLU A 381 -13.95 10.52 -28.06
CA GLU A 381 -12.97 10.03 -29.02
C GLU A 381 -11.57 9.91 -28.38
N PRO A 382 -10.99 8.68 -28.28
CA PRO A 382 -9.72 8.47 -27.59
C PRO A 382 -8.56 9.33 -28.14
N ARG A 383 -8.53 9.55 -29.45
CA ARG A 383 -7.50 10.32 -30.16
C ARG A 383 -7.46 11.81 -29.82
N GLU A 384 -8.53 12.36 -29.23
CA GLU A 384 -8.61 13.77 -28.85
C GLU A 384 -8.07 14.02 -27.44
N ARG A 385 -7.83 12.95 -26.68
CA ARG A 385 -7.30 13.01 -25.32
C ARG A 385 -5.81 13.36 -25.35
N PRO A 386 -5.32 14.15 -24.39
CA PRO A 386 -3.90 14.51 -24.30
C PRO A 386 -3.02 13.30 -23.98
N ASN A 387 -1.76 13.31 -24.43
CA ASN A 387 -0.76 12.34 -23.95
C ASN A 387 -0.20 12.75 -22.57
N PRO A 388 0.47 11.84 -21.82
CA PRO A 388 0.98 12.16 -20.48
C PRO A 388 1.94 13.36 -20.43
N LYS A 389 2.80 13.52 -21.45
CA LYS A 389 3.68 14.69 -21.57
C LYS A 389 2.90 16.01 -21.64
N SER A 390 1.77 16.01 -22.34
CA SER A 390 0.87 17.18 -22.43
C SER A 390 0.13 17.42 -21.12
N LEU A 391 -0.19 16.37 -20.34
CA LEU A 391 -0.75 16.52 -18.99
C LEU A 391 0.25 17.21 -18.06
N VAL A 392 1.51 16.77 -18.06
CA VAL A 392 2.57 17.39 -17.26
C VAL A 392 2.73 18.86 -17.63
N ALA A 393 2.84 19.18 -18.93
CA ALA A 393 2.95 20.56 -19.40
C ALA A 393 1.77 21.44 -18.99
N ALA A 394 0.55 20.89 -18.93
CA ALA A 394 -0.64 21.62 -18.50
C ALA A 394 -0.72 21.81 -16.97
N LEU A 395 -0.16 20.88 -16.18
CA LEU A 395 -0.26 20.88 -14.71
C LEU A 395 0.88 21.63 -14.01
N VAL A 396 2.06 21.74 -14.63
CA VAL A 396 3.20 22.52 -14.13
C VAL A 396 2.84 23.97 -13.81
N PRO A 397 2.20 24.75 -14.72
CA PRO A 397 1.89 26.16 -14.44
C PRO A 397 0.80 26.33 -13.37
N LEU A 398 0.03 25.29 -13.07
CA LEU A 398 -1.03 25.33 -12.06
C LEU A 398 -0.51 25.07 -10.64
N GLN A 399 0.75 24.67 -10.46
CA GLN A 399 1.26 24.31 -9.13
C GLN A 399 1.31 25.51 -8.19
N THR A 400 0.92 25.29 -6.94
CA THR A 400 0.96 26.27 -5.84
C THR A 400 1.69 25.67 -4.63
N GLU A 401 2.19 26.54 -3.74
CA GLU A 401 2.93 26.15 -2.53
C GLU A 401 4.06 25.12 -2.78
N THR A 402 4.79 25.25 -3.90
CA THR A 402 5.83 24.27 -4.31
C THR A 402 6.96 24.13 -3.29
N GLU A 403 7.26 25.21 -2.57
CA GLU A 403 8.27 25.24 -1.51
C GLU A 403 7.80 24.57 -0.21
N VAL A 404 6.49 24.37 -0.02
CA VAL A 404 5.95 23.78 1.20
C VAL A 404 6.04 22.24 1.12
N PRO A 405 6.71 21.57 2.07
CA PRO A 405 6.82 20.12 2.08
C PRO A 405 5.47 19.40 2.16
N SER A 406 5.36 18.26 1.48
CA SER A 406 4.10 17.54 1.34
C SER A 406 3.49 17.12 2.69
N HIS A 407 4.30 16.70 3.67
CA HIS A 407 3.83 16.39 5.01
C HIS A 407 3.14 17.58 5.70
N GLN A 408 3.61 18.82 5.49
CA GLN A 408 2.97 20.02 6.06
C GLN A 408 1.64 20.34 5.38
N ILE A 409 1.58 20.20 4.06
CA ILE A 409 0.34 20.44 3.31
C ILE A 409 -0.73 19.40 3.70
N MET A 410 -0.32 18.14 3.87
CA MET A 410 -1.20 17.06 4.33
C MET A 410 -1.56 17.16 5.82
N GLY A 411 -0.85 17.97 6.61
CA GLY A 411 -1.01 18.01 8.07
C GLY A 411 -0.57 16.69 8.74
N LEU A 412 0.37 15.99 8.12
CA LEU A 412 0.97 14.78 8.70
C LEU A 412 1.99 15.19 9.76
N PRO A 413 2.04 14.48 10.91
CA PRO A 413 3.09 14.67 11.89
C PRO A 413 4.44 14.40 11.21
N HIS A 414 5.32 15.40 11.19
CA HIS A 414 6.61 15.34 10.51
C HIS A 414 7.42 14.12 11.00
N VAL A 415 7.94 13.32 10.05
CA VAL A 415 8.82 12.19 10.35
C VAL A 415 10.26 12.65 10.61
N ALA A 416 10.63 13.90 10.27
CA ALA A 416 11.93 14.45 10.65
C ALA A 416 11.88 15.32 11.93
N THR A 417 12.73 14.93 12.88
CA THR A 417 13.48 15.76 13.84
C THR A 417 12.82 16.81 14.76
N ASP A 418 11.51 17.05 14.79
CA ASP A 418 10.91 17.97 15.78
C ASP A 418 10.02 17.23 16.81
N PHE A 419 10.57 16.21 17.44
CA PHE A 419 10.13 15.85 18.79
C PHE A 419 11.08 16.56 19.76
N PRO A 420 10.60 17.26 20.80
CA PRO A 420 11.49 17.73 21.85
C PRO A 420 12.15 16.49 22.47
N LEU A 421 13.39 16.23 22.09
CA LEU A 421 14.16 15.13 22.63
C LEU A 421 14.43 15.43 24.10
N SER A 422 14.43 14.40 24.94
CA SER A 422 14.94 14.56 26.29
C SER A 422 16.43 14.90 26.26
N PRO A 423 17.01 15.38 27.37
CA PRO A 423 18.45 15.60 27.45
C PRO A 423 19.28 14.38 27.00
N LEU A 424 18.76 13.15 27.24
CA LEU A 424 19.40 11.92 26.78
C LEU A 424 19.28 11.74 25.26
N GLY A 425 18.10 11.95 24.70
CA GLY A 425 17.87 11.86 23.25
C GLY A 425 18.71 12.88 22.48
N GLU A 426 18.82 14.12 22.99
CA GLU A 426 19.68 15.15 22.42
C GLU A 426 21.17 14.79 22.49
N ALA A 427 21.62 14.25 23.64
CA ALA A 427 23.01 13.82 23.80
C ALA A 427 23.35 12.67 22.82
N CYS A 428 22.42 11.74 22.58
CA CYS A 428 22.58 10.68 21.59
C CYS A 428 22.60 11.21 20.16
N LEU A 429 21.73 12.18 19.83
CA LEU A 429 21.72 12.84 18.51
C LEU A 429 23.05 13.56 18.22
N ARG A 430 23.61 14.26 19.21
CA ARG A 430 24.88 14.99 19.07
C ARG A 430 26.12 14.10 19.24
N MET A 431 25.94 12.82 19.52
CA MET A 431 27.02 11.90 19.87
C MET A 431 27.90 12.40 21.03
N ASP A 432 27.28 13.08 22.00
CA ASP A 432 27.96 13.58 23.20
C ASP A 432 28.04 12.47 24.26
N LEU A 433 29.04 11.60 24.12
CA LEU A 433 29.23 10.46 25.02
C LEU A 433 29.43 10.87 26.48
N THR A 434 29.92 12.09 26.74
CA THR A 434 30.10 12.62 28.10
C THR A 434 28.75 12.96 28.72
N ALA A 435 27.88 13.65 27.97
CA ALA A 435 26.52 13.93 28.43
C ALA A 435 25.70 12.64 28.60
N ILE A 436 25.81 11.67 27.68
CA ILE A 436 25.15 10.36 27.83
C ILE A 436 25.62 9.67 29.11
N HIS A 437 26.92 9.69 29.39
CA HIS A 437 27.50 9.09 30.61
C HIS A 437 26.91 9.69 31.89
N GLU A 438 26.92 11.02 32.00
CA GLU A 438 26.42 11.74 33.18
C GLU A 438 24.93 11.49 33.41
N ILE A 439 24.15 11.43 32.32
CA ILE A 439 22.73 11.10 32.40
C ILE A 439 22.55 9.65 32.88
N LEU A 440 23.26 8.68 32.32
CA LEU A 440 23.16 7.26 32.74
C LEU A 440 23.67 7.00 34.17
N GLU A 441 24.55 7.84 34.70
CA GLU A 441 24.98 7.80 36.10
C GLU A 441 23.91 8.38 37.03
N SER A 442 23.34 9.55 36.66
CA SER A 442 22.31 10.24 37.46
C SER A 442 20.96 9.50 37.49
N LEU A 443 20.69 8.69 36.47
CA LEU A 443 19.54 7.80 36.43
C LEU A 443 19.71 6.67 37.46
N GLY A 444 19.14 6.89 38.64
CA GLY A 444 18.90 5.82 39.62
C GLY A 444 17.91 4.81 39.03
N TYR A 445 18.39 3.69 38.51
CA TYR A 445 17.55 2.65 37.93
C TYR A 445 16.72 1.97 39.04
N LYS A 446 15.48 2.43 39.24
CA LYS A 446 14.53 1.83 40.20
C LYS A 446 14.16 0.38 39.85
N ASP A 447 14.37 -0.03 38.60
CA ASP A 447 14.03 -1.38 38.11
C ASP A 447 14.92 -2.50 38.71
N ASP A 448 16.04 -2.16 39.35
CA ASP A 448 16.89 -3.13 40.06
C ASP A 448 16.34 -3.47 41.48
N GLU A 449 15.31 -2.78 42.00
CA GLU A 449 14.70 -3.10 43.31
C GLU A 449 13.87 -4.40 43.29
N GLY A 450 13.28 -4.75 42.14
CA GLY A 450 12.51 -6.00 41.99
C GLY A 450 13.41 -7.25 42.07
N ALA A 451 14.56 -7.23 41.37
CA ALA A 451 15.52 -8.32 41.40
C ALA A 451 16.15 -8.50 42.79
N ALA A 452 16.39 -7.41 43.53
CA ALA A 452 16.92 -7.47 44.89
C ALA A 452 15.95 -8.16 45.88
N THR A 453 14.64 -8.05 45.66
CA THR A 453 13.61 -8.61 46.55
C THR A 453 13.46 -10.13 46.36
N GLU A 454 13.61 -10.62 45.14
CA GLU A 454 13.53 -12.05 44.79
C GLU A 454 14.82 -12.85 45.13
N LEU A 455 15.94 -12.14 45.32
CA LEU A 455 17.24 -12.72 45.67
C LEU A 455 17.40 -13.11 47.16
N SER A 456 16.47 -12.71 48.04
CA SER A 456 16.56 -12.99 49.49
C SER A 456 16.61 -14.49 49.83
N PHE A 457 16.08 -15.35 48.94
CA PHE A 457 16.09 -16.82 49.11
C PHE A 457 17.29 -17.51 48.44
N GLN A 458 18.00 -16.84 47.51
CA GLN A 458 19.02 -17.43 46.63
C GLN A 458 20.47 -17.02 46.95
N MET A 459 20.71 -16.16 47.94
CA MET A 459 22.05 -15.69 48.35
C MET A 459 22.99 -16.77 48.92
N TRP A 460 22.61 -18.05 48.92
CA TRP A 460 23.34 -19.13 49.60
C TRP A 460 24.46 -19.81 48.79
N THR A 461 24.82 -19.31 47.61
CA THR A 461 25.92 -19.89 46.80
C THR A 461 27.01 -18.87 46.48
N ASN A 462 28.29 -19.27 46.62
CA ASN A 462 29.47 -18.43 46.35
C ASN A 462 29.45 -17.84 44.93
N GLN A 463 28.87 -18.55 43.96
CA GLN A 463 28.80 -18.16 42.55
C GLN A 463 27.88 -16.97 42.27
N VAL A 464 26.73 -16.89 42.95
CA VAL A 464 25.81 -15.73 42.86
C VAL A 464 26.46 -14.49 43.49
N GLN A 465 27.20 -14.69 44.59
CA GLN A 465 27.94 -13.61 45.26
C GLN A 465 29.06 -13.05 44.38
N GLU A 466 29.83 -13.91 43.70
CA GLU A 466 30.87 -13.48 42.76
C GLU A 466 30.28 -12.70 41.57
N THR A 467 29.15 -13.16 41.03
CA THR A 467 28.44 -12.47 39.94
C THR A 467 27.98 -11.09 40.37
N LEU A 468 27.34 -10.97 41.54
CA LEU A 468 26.91 -9.67 42.07
C LEU A 468 28.11 -8.73 42.35
N ASN A 469 29.24 -9.29 42.79
CA ASN A 469 30.48 -8.53 42.98
C ASN A 469 31.04 -8.01 41.64
N SER A 470 30.97 -8.78 40.56
CA SER A 470 31.37 -8.30 39.21
C SER A 470 30.49 -7.16 38.71
N LYS A 471 29.15 -7.21 38.93
CA LYS A 471 28.27 -6.05 38.63
C LYS A 471 28.70 -4.81 39.41
N LYS A 472 28.92 -4.94 40.73
CA LYS A 472 29.35 -3.82 41.59
C LYS A 472 30.68 -3.21 41.14
N LYS A 473 31.65 -4.06 40.76
CA LYS A 473 32.94 -3.60 40.22
C LYS A 473 32.77 -2.90 38.87
N GLY A 474 31.94 -3.44 37.98
CA GLY A 474 31.59 -2.81 36.71
C GLY A 474 30.93 -1.44 36.90
N ASP A 475 30.00 -1.33 37.85
CA ASP A 475 29.36 -0.06 38.19
C ASP A 475 30.37 0.96 38.73
N ALA A 476 31.33 0.53 39.57
CA ALA A 476 32.39 1.40 40.08
C ALA A 476 33.32 1.86 38.96
N ALA A 477 33.78 0.94 38.10
CA ALA A 477 34.63 1.26 36.95
C ALA A 477 33.92 2.22 35.99
N PHE A 478 32.63 1.98 35.71
CA PHE A 478 31.81 2.86 34.89
C PHE A 478 31.75 4.28 35.48
N ARG A 479 31.42 4.45 36.77
CA ARG A 479 31.42 5.78 37.44
C ARG A 479 32.76 6.50 37.37
N HIS A 480 33.87 5.75 37.39
CA HIS A 480 35.21 6.32 37.25
C HIS A 480 35.64 6.54 35.79
N LYS A 481 34.74 6.35 34.83
CA LYS A 481 34.99 6.43 33.37
C LYS A 481 36.10 5.48 32.89
N ASP A 482 36.36 4.41 33.64
CA ASP A 482 37.23 3.30 33.23
C ASP A 482 36.41 2.29 32.42
N TYR A 483 36.15 2.66 31.17
CA TYR A 483 35.26 1.90 30.29
C TYR A 483 35.80 0.50 29.96
N ARG A 484 37.13 0.31 29.92
CA ARG A 484 37.72 -1.01 29.68
C ARG A 484 37.49 -1.95 30.86
N ALA A 485 37.78 -1.49 32.08
CA ALA A 485 37.49 -2.28 33.27
C ALA A 485 35.98 -2.53 33.45
N ALA A 486 35.13 -1.57 33.07
CA ALA A 486 33.69 -1.73 33.08
C ALA A 486 33.23 -2.84 32.11
N ILE A 487 33.73 -2.85 30.87
CA ILE A 487 33.43 -3.88 29.87
C ILE A 487 33.84 -5.26 30.38
N GLU A 488 35.04 -5.41 30.94
CA GLU A 488 35.52 -6.69 31.48
C GLU A 488 34.60 -7.20 32.60
N CYS A 489 34.28 -6.33 33.56
CA CYS A 489 33.43 -6.68 34.70
C CYS A 489 31.99 -7.04 34.27
N TYR A 490 31.39 -6.27 33.35
CA TYR A 490 30.05 -6.55 32.84
C TYR A 490 30.02 -7.79 31.91
N THR A 491 31.10 -8.10 31.22
CA THR A 491 31.21 -9.32 30.40
C THR A 491 31.35 -10.57 31.25
N GLN A 492 32.10 -10.49 32.35
CA GLN A 492 32.15 -11.55 33.35
C GLN A 492 30.77 -11.81 33.96
N TRP A 493 30.02 -10.74 34.23
CA TRP A 493 28.64 -10.83 34.72
C TRP A 493 27.71 -11.59 33.75
N GLY A 494 27.77 -11.28 32.45
CA GLY A 494 26.94 -11.94 31.43
C GLY A 494 27.36 -13.39 31.07
N SER A 495 28.56 -13.82 31.44
CA SER A 495 29.10 -15.14 31.10
C SER A 495 28.65 -16.26 32.06
N VAL A 496 28.40 -15.93 33.32
CA VAL A 496 28.00 -16.93 34.35
C VAL A 496 26.59 -17.47 34.11
N GLY A 497 25.72 -16.71 33.45
CA GLY A 497 24.36 -17.14 33.09
C GLY A 497 24.25 -18.20 31.98
N ARG A 498 25.34 -18.55 31.29
CA ARG A 498 25.31 -19.49 30.14
C ARG A 498 25.88 -20.88 30.42
N MET A 499 26.38 -21.14 31.62
CA MET A 499 27.07 -22.40 31.95
C MET A 499 26.11 -23.44 32.55
N GLY A 500 25.20 -23.97 31.73
CA GLY A 500 24.23 -25.01 32.10
C GLY A 500 24.12 -26.11 31.03
N ARG A 501 25.25 -26.62 30.53
CA ARG A 501 25.28 -27.79 29.64
C ARG A 501 26.50 -28.65 29.94
N TYR A 502 26.34 -29.63 30.82
CA TYR A 502 27.20 -30.81 30.86
C TYR A 502 26.30 -32.05 30.74
N ILE A 503 26.48 -32.77 29.64
CA ILE A 503 25.91 -34.10 29.39
C ILE A 503 26.87 -35.10 30.06
N TYR A 504 26.34 -35.96 30.92
CA TYR A 504 26.98 -37.24 31.26
C TYR A 504 25.98 -38.35 30.91
N GLU A 505 26.36 -39.19 29.96
CA GLU A 505 25.82 -40.54 29.82
C GLU A 505 26.50 -41.43 30.86
N ASP A 506 25.72 -42.06 31.75
CA ASP A 506 26.01 -43.43 32.16
C ASP A 506 24.74 -44.12 32.63
N GLY A 507 24.64 -45.41 32.28
CA GLY A 507 23.40 -46.17 32.28
C GLY A 507 22.89 -46.64 33.65
N LEU A 508 21.66 -47.14 33.58
CA LEU A 508 20.91 -47.99 34.52
C LEU A 508 20.05 -47.31 35.61
N THR A 509 18.75 -47.50 35.39
CA THR A 509 17.64 -47.72 36.34
C THR A 509 16.95 -46.55 37.07
N GLN A 510 15.64 -46.51 36.84
CA GLN A 510 14.53 -45.99 37.67
C GLN A 510 14.36 -44.47 37.86
N SER A 511 13.51 -43.93 36.99
CA SER A 511 12.36 -43.03 37.29
C SER A 511 12.36 -42.32 38.65
N HIS A 512 12.99 -41.16 38.76
CA HIS A 512 12.52 -40.04 39.60
C HIS A 512 12.51 -38.77 38.74
N SER A 513 11.33 -38.18 38.56
CA SER A 513 11.14 -36.86 37.96
C SER A 513 11.65 -35.80 38.91
N TYR A 514 12.89 -35.36 38.73
CA TYR A 514 13.39 -34.14 39.36
C TYR A 514 13.26 -33.01 38.36
N ALA A 515 12.26 -32.14 38.60
CA ALA A 515 12.23 -30.82 38.00
C ALA A 515 13.46 -30.06 38.50
N PHE A 516 14.49 -29.96 37.66
CA PHE A 516 15.56 -28.99 37.86
C PHE A 516 14.93 -27.61 37.72
N ILE A 517 14.97 -26.82 38.79
CA ILE A 517 14.69 -25.40 38.74
C ILE A 517 15.79 -24.80 37.86
N GLU A 518 15.40 -24.28 36.69
CA GLU A 518 16.23 -23.40 35.89
C GLU A 518 16.71 -22.27 36.82
N VAL A 519 18.00 -22.28 37.17
CA VAL A 519 18.60 -21.17 37.91
C VAL A 519 18.54 -20.00 36.96
N GLY A 520 17.55 -19.12 37.18
CA GLY A 520 17.27 -17.99 36.31
C GLY A 520 18.55 -17.23 36.01
N THR A 521 18.85 -17.08 34.71
CA THR A 521 19.87 -16.13 34.24
C THR A 521 19.59 -14.78 34.89
N MET A 522 20.53 -14.28 35.70
CA MET A 522 20.49 -12.89 36.15
C MET A 522 20.67 -12.02 34.90
N VAL A 523 19.61 -11.37 34.45
CA VAL A 523 19.62 -10.49 33.28
C VAL A 523 19.19 -9.09 33.71
N SER A 524 19.95 -8.07 33.34
CA SER A 524 19.83 -6.71 33.88
C SER A 524 20.03 -5.73 32.73
N PRO A 525 18.97 -5.04 32.28
CA PRO A 525 19.05 -4.16 31.12
C PRO A 525 20.02 -2.99 31.37
N THR A 526 20.22 -2.61 32.63
CA THR A 526 21.15 -1.55 33.06
C THR A 526 22.62 -1.92 32.83
N VAL A 527 22.98 -3.19 33.02
CA VAL A 527 24.33 -3.71 32.71
C VAL A 527 24.60 -3.59 31.21
N PHE A 528 23.64 -3.99 30.37
CA PHE A 528 23.78 -3.90 28.92
C PHE A 528 23.84 -2.45 28.43
N ALA A 529 23.02 -1.55 28.98
CA ALA A 529 23.09 -0.13 28.63
C ALA A 529 24.44 0.52 28.99
N ARG A 530 24.95 0.26 30.20
CA ARG A 530 26.26 0.79 30.63
C ARG A 530 27.41 0.18 29.86
N ARG A 531 27.35 -1.11 29.53
CA ARG A 531 28.36 -1.75 28.69
C ARG A 531 28.31 -1.26 27.24
N SER A 532 27.12 -1.02 26.70
CA SER A 532 26.92 -0.39 25.37
C SER A 532 27.62 0.97 25.28
N LEU A 533 27.38 1.88 26.23
CA LEU A 533 28.08 3.17 26.24
C LEU A 533 29.60 3.00 26.43
N SER A 534 30.02 2.02 27.23
CA SER A 534 31.44 1.74 27.45
C SER A 534 32.12 1.26 26.15
N HIS A 535 31.42 0.46 25.34
CA HIS A 535 31.84 0.06 23.99
C HIS A 535 31.92 1.27 23.05
N LEU A 536 30.93 2.16 23.03
CA LEU A 536 31.01 3.41 22.24
C LEU A 536 32.21 4.27 22.63
N SER A 537 32.45 4.40 23.94
CA SER A 537 33.57 5.17 24.48
C SER A 537 34.93 4.50 24.25
N SER A 538 34.93 3.25 23.80
CA SER A 538 36.12 2.47 23.45
C SER A 538 36.21 2.19 21.95
N GLU A 539 35.49 2.96 21.11
CA GLU A 539 35.49 2.85 19.64
C GLU A 539 35.02 1.48 19.10
N MET A 540 34.08 0.84 19.80
CA MET A 540 33.48 -0.45 19.44
C MET A 540 31.97 -0.31 19.18
N PRO A 541 31.55 0.35 18.09
CA PRO A 541 30.14 0.69 17.87
C PRO A 541 29.24 -0.50 17.48
N GLU A 542 29.79 -1.59 16.92
CA GLU A 542 29.00 -2.80 16.63
C GLU A 542 28.64 -3.56 17.91
N GLU A 543 29.60 -3.73 18.82
CA GLU A 543 29.39 -4.32 20.13
C GLU A 543 28.42 -3.47 20.97
N ALA A 544 28.55 -2.14 20.89
CA ALA A 544 27.63 -1.23 21.53
C ALA A 544 26.19 -1.39 21.03
N LEU A 545 26.00 -1.51 19.71
CA LEU A 545 24.69 -1.73 19.12
C LEU A 545 24.11 -3.07 19.58
N ASN A 546 24.90 -4.14 19.59
CA ASN A 546 24.48 -5.45 20.06
C ASN A 546 23.99 -5.40 21.50
N ASP A 547 24.72 -4.73 22.39
CA ASP A 547 24.31 -4.57 23.79
C ASP A 547 23.04 -3.72 23.94
N ALA A 548 22.89 -2.65 23.17
CA ALA A 548 21.70 -1.81 23.19
C ALA A 548 20.45 -2.57 22.69
N VAL A 549 20.62 -3.46 21.69
CA VAL A 549 19.56 -4.37 21.24
C VAL A 549 19.22 -5.40 22.32
N GLN A 550 20.22 -6.00 22.97
CA GLN A 550 19.97 -6.93 24.08
C GLN A 550 19.21 -6.25 25.23
N ALA A 551 19.59 -5.03 25.60
CA ALA A 551 18.88 -4.25 26.60
C ALA A 551 17.39 -4.06 26.26
N GLN A 552 17.07 -3.82 24.99
CA GLN A 552 15.69 -3.69 24.51
C GLN A 552 14.95 -5.03 24.51
N VAL A 553 15.61 -6.15 24.19
CA VAL A 553 15.00 -7.49 24.29
C VAL A 553 14.59 -7.79 25.73
N ILE A 554 15.42 -7.39 26.70
CA ILE A 554 15.18 -7.60 28.13
C ILE A 554 14.07 -6.69 28.65
N SER A 555 14.05 -5.42 28.21
CA SER A 555 13.03 -4.45 28.58
C SER A 555 12.48 -3.73 27.33
N PRO A 556 11.45 -4.31 26.67
CA PRO A 556 10.95 -3.81 25.39
C PRO A 556 10.38 -2.39 25.42
N VAL A 557 9.99 -1.90 26.60
CA VAL A 557 9.42 -0.57 26.80
C VAL A 557 10.45 0.47 27.26
N TRP A 558 11.74 0.12 27.25
CA TRP A 558 12.79 0.94 27.83
C TRP A 558 13.45 1.87 26.82
N HIS A 559 13.06 3.15 26.86
CA HIS A 559 13.52 4.19 25.93
C HIS A 559 15.05 4.36 25.88
N ILE A 560 15.76 4.11 26.99
CA ILE A 560 17.21 4.24 27.08
C ILE A 560 17.92 3.28 26.10
N ALA A 561 17.39 2.07 25.94
CA ALA A 561 17.93 1.10 24.99
C ALA A 561 17.82 1.62 23.54
N SER A 562 16.67 2.19 23.17
CA SER A 562 16.46 2.79 21.85
C SER A 562 17.38 3.99 21.59
N TYR A 563 17.60 4.85 22.59
CA TYR A 563 18.54 5.97 22.45
C TYR A 563 20.00 5.50 22.29
N LEU A 564 20.42 4.45 23.01
CA LEU A 564 21.76 3.89 22.86
C LEU A 564 21.95 3.16 21.51
N GLN A 565 20.89 2.53 20.98
CA GLN A 565 20.91 2.01 19.61
C GLN A 565 21.12 3.14 18.61
N ALA A 566 20.43 4.28 18.78
CA ALA A 566 20.61 5.44 17.91
C ALA A 566 22.05 5.97 17.94
N ALA A 567 22.64 6.16 19.13
CA ALA A 567 24.03 6.58 19.27
C ALA A 567 25.00 5.61 18.58
N SER A 568 24.75 4.29 18.72
CA SER A 568 25.57 3.28 18.05
C SER A 568 25.41 3.30 16.54
N LEU A 569 24.20 3.53 16.02
CA LEU A 569 23.93 3.62 14.59
C LEU A 569 24.52 4.89 13.96
N PHE A 570 24.52 6.02 14.68
CA PHE A 570 25.24 7.24 14.27
C PHE A 570 26.74 6.99 14.18
N ALA A 571 27.34 6.32 15.18
CA ALA A 571 28.75 5.94 15.14
C ALA A 571 29.11 5.03 13.94
N LEU A 572 28.14 4.24 13.45
CA LEU A 572 28.28 3.38 12.26
C LEU A 572 27.96 4.08 10.93
N GLY A 573 27.60 5.37 10.94
CA GLY A 573 27.20 6.10 9.73
C GLY A 573 25.83 5.70 9.15
N ARG A 574 24.98 5.03 9.94
CA ARG A 574 23.64 4.55 9.55
C ARG A 574 22.56 5.56 9.94
N GLU A 575 22.64 6.78 9.39
CA GLU A 575 21.84 7.94 9.84
C GLU A 575 20.33 7.70 9.82
N ASN A 576 19.79 7.10 8.76
CA ASN A 576 18.35 6.82 8.65
C ASN A 576 17.86 5.90 9.75
N GLU A 577 18.63 4.86 10.09
CA GLU A 577 18.28 3.91 11.13
C GLU A 577 18.45 4.54 12.52
N ALA A 578 19.48 5.37 12.69
CA ALA A 578 19.69 6.12 13.93
C ALA A 578 18.54 7.09 14.24
N GLN A 579 18.03 7.79 13.22
CA GLN A 579 16.86 8.64 13.36
C GLN A 579 15.59 7.87 13.73
N ILE A 580 15.39 6.67 13.16
CA ILE A 580 14.28 5.77 13.54
C ILE A 580 14.42 5.37 15.02
N ALA A 581 15.60 4.95 15.45
CA ALA A 581 15.86 4.55 16.84
C ALA A 581 15.68 5.71 17.83
N LEU A 582 16.08 6.95 17.47
CA LEU A 582 15.82 8.15 18.27
C LEU A 582 14.31 8.39 18.46
N LYS A 583 13.54 8.25 17.37
CA LYS A 583 12.08 8.43 17.41
C LYS A 583 11.40 7.37 18.27
N GLU A 584 11.80 6.11 18.13
CA GLU A 584 11.31 5.01 18.98
C GLU A 584 11.60 5.30 20.47
N GLY A 585 12.81 5.77 20.78
CA GLY A 585 13.17 6.19 22.14
C GLY A 585 12.26 7.30 22.68
N SER A 586 12.03 8.35 21.89
CA SER A 586 11.16 9.48 22.26
C SER A 586 9.73 9.04 22.53
N VAL A 587 9.15 8.18 21.68
CA VAL A 587 7.79 7.65 21.85
C VAL A 587 7.68 6.79 23.11
N LEU A 588 8.67 5.94 23.38
CA LEU A 588 8.71 5.09 24.59
C LEU A 588 8.84 5.94 25.87
N GLU A 589 9.64 7.01 25.82
CA GLU A 589 9.84 7.92 26.93
C GLU A 589 8.56 8.71 27.25
N GLU A 590 7.88 9.25 26.25
CA GLU A 590 6.61 9.95 26.42
C GLU A 590 5.54 9.02 27.02
N LYS A 591 5.46 7.79 26.51
CA LYS A 591 4.54 6.78 27.05
C LYS A 591 4.81 6.50 28.53
N ARG A 592 6.08 6.38 28.92
CA ARG A 592 6.49 6.18 30.33
C ARG A 592 6.10 7.37 31.20
N ASN A 593 6.30 8.59 30.72
CA ASN A 593 5.98 9.82 31.46
C ASN A 593 4.47 10.03 31.65
N ARG A 594 3.62 9.48 30.77
CA ARG A 594 2.16 9.49 30.95
C ARG A 594 1.65 8.43 31.94
N THR A 595 2.43 7.39 32.19
CA THR A 595 2.10 6.27 33.10
C THR A 595 2.75 6.36 34.48
N SER A 596 3.71 7.27 34.66
CA SER A 596 4.35 7.57 35.95
C SER A 596 3.67 8.76 36.62
#